data_AF-A0A2X3URB5-F1
#
_entry.id   AF-A0A2X3URB5-F1
#
_cell.length_a   1.000
_cell.length_b   1.000
_cell.length_c   1.000
_cell.angle_alpha   90.00
_cell.angle_beta   90.00
_cell.angle_gamma   90.00
#
_symmetry.space_group_name_H-M   'P 1'
#
loop_
_entity.id
_entity.type
_entity.pdbx_description
1 polymer ?
#
loop_
_entity_poly.entity_id
_entity_poly.type
_entity_poly.pdbx_seq_one_letter_code
_entity_poly.pdbx_strand_id
1 'polypeptide(L)'
;MRGKKYLILTYLLTALIVFYFSTSSEKQVISNYNVAFGFEDFIQILLKNSIASIWLLLAYIFGESIIYIFFIINGVVLGLLLSSFSSITYLLLVLPHGMIEIGSYVYLSDTIMNMRNQNQDKKKVTKRFIVSFLLLALAAGVETFITPFMINFIS
;
A
#
# COMPACT_ATOMS: atom_id res chain seq x y z
N MET A 1 6.30 -5.99 -18.82
CA MET A 1 4.92 -5.47 -18.65
C MET A 1 3.88 -6.49 -18.17
N ARG A 2 4.07 -7.82 -18.37
CA ARG A 2 3.10 -8.83 -17.92
C ARG A 2 2.98 -8.91 -16.38
N GLY A 3 4.09 -8.91 -15.63
CA GLY A 3 4.11 -9.05 -14.17
C GLY A 3 3.25 -8.02 -13.40
N LYS A 4 3.35 -6.73 -13.74
CA LYS A 4 2.61 -5.64 -13.06
C LYS A 4 1.10 -5.85 -12.99
N LYS A 5 0.51 -6.33 -14.08
CA LYS A 5 -0.94 -6.54 -14.17
C LYS A 5 -1.39 -7.63 -13.20
N TYR A 6 -0.59 -8.69 -13.05
CA TYR A 6 -0.89 -9.77 -12.13
C TYR A 6 -0.78 -9.35 -10.66
N LEU A 7 0.17 -8.46 -10.31
CA LEU A 7 0.30 -7.95 -8.93
C LEU A 7 -0.93 -7.13 -8.51
N ILE A 8 -1.34 -6.18 -9.35
CA ILE A 8 -2.54 -5.37 -9.10
C ILE A 8 -3.79 -6.26 -9.06
N LEU A 9 -3.90 -7.19 -10.00
CA LEU A 9 -5.03 -8.12 -10.05
C LEU A 9 -5.08 -9.00 -8.78
N THR A 10 -3.92 -9.50 -8.32
CA THR A 10 -3.82 -10.30 -7.10
C THR A 10 -4.31 -9.49 -5.89
N TYR A 11 -3.81 -8.26 -5.74
CA TYR A 11 -4.21 -7.35 -4.66
C TYR A 11 -5.70 -7.04 -4.65
N LEU A 12 -6.27 -6.68 -5.81
CA LEU A 12 -7.68 -6.32 -5.90
C LEU A 12 -8.60 -7.54 -5.75
N LEU A 13 -8.24 -8.70 -6.32
CA LEU A 13 -9.03 -9.92 -6.16
C LEU A 13 -9.06 -10.37 -4.71
N THR A 14 -7.92 -10.37 -4.01
CA THR A 14 -7.90 -10.76 -2.59
C THR A 14 -8.70 -9.77 -1.74
N ALA A 15 -8.60 -8.47 -2.00
CA ALA A 15 -9.41 -7.47 -1.33
C ALA A 15 -10.91 -7.68 -1.56
N LEU A 16 -11.34 -7.95 -2.80
CA LEU A 16 -12.75 -8.20 -3.13
C LEU A 16 -13.28 -9.49 -2.52
N ILE A 17 -12.49 -10.57 -2.54
CA ILE A 17 -12.85 -11.85 -1.92
C ILE A 17 -13.06 -11.64 -0.42
N VAL A 18 -12.08 -11.04 0.26
CA VAL A 18 -12.15 -10.80 1.71
C VAL A 18 -13.31 -9.87 2.04
N PHE A 19 -13.47 -8.78 1.28
CA PHE A 19 -14.60 -7.87 1.44
C PHE A 19 -15.94 -8.61 1.36
N TYR A 20 -16.13 -9.46 0.35
CA TYR A 20 -17.35 -10.24 0.17
C TYR A 20 -17.65 -11.19 1.33
N PHE A 21 -16.63 -11.85 1.88
CA PHE A 21 -16.82 -12.76 3.03
C PHE A 21 -16.96 -12.02 4.37
N SER A 22 -16.45 -10.79 4.46
CA SER A 22 -16.48 -9.98 5.69
C SER A 22 -17.62 -8.96 5.73
N THR A 23 -18.55 -8.95 4.76
CA THR A 23 -19.68 -8.00 4.75
C THR A 23 -20.60 -8.10 5.97
N SER A 24 -20.59 -9.23 6.66
CA SER A 24 -21.38 -9.45 7.89
C SER A 24 -20.67 -8.98 9.16
N SER A 25 -19.45 -8.45 9.06
CA SER A 25 -18.68 -7.93 10.19
C SER A 25 -19.28 -6.63 10.74
N GLU A 26 -19.03 -6.35 12.02
CA GLU A 26 -19.47 -5.12 12.66
C GLU A 26 -18.90 -3.89 11.94
N LYS A 27 -19.81 -2.99 11.55
CA LYS A 27 -19.44 -1.74 10.89
C LYS A 27 -18.94 -0.74 11.92
N GLN A 28 -17.76 -0.21 11.69
CA GLN A 28 -17.18 0.84 12.50
C GLN A 28 -17.74 2.19 12.06
N VAL A 29 -18.42 2.87 12.98
CA VAL A 29 -18.70 4.30 12.88
C VAL A 29 -17.55 5.00 13.57
N ILE A 30 -16.77 5.78 12.82
CA ILE A 30 -15.62 6.49 13.36
C ILE A 30 -16.15 7.65 14.22
N SER A 31 -16.29 7.43 15.53
CA SER A 31 -16.87 8.41 16.48
C SER A 31 -15.82 9.32 17.12
N ASN A 32 -14.56 8.90 17.15
CA ASN A 32 -13.42 9.70 17.63
C ASN A 32 -12.28 9.61 16.62
N TYR A 33 -12.00 10.73 15.96
CA TYR A 33 -10.91 10.88 15.01
C TYR A 33 -9.57 10.96 15.76
N ASN A 34 -8.97 9.83 16.12
CA ASN A 34 -7.53 9.77 16.41
C ASN A 34 -6.79 9.82 15.07
N VAL A 35 -6.70 11.02 14.51
CA VAL A 35 -6.06 11.22 13.22
C VAL A 35 -4.56 11.30 13.42
N ALA A 36 -3.82 10.56 12.60
CA ALA A 36 -2.38 10.76 12.45
C ALA A 36 -2.11 12.20 12.01
N PHE A 37 -1.59 13.04 12.90
CA PHE A 37 -1.31 14.45 12.64
C PHE A 37 -0.09 14.89 13.44
N GLY A 38 1.04 15.04 12.74
CA GLY A 38 2.29 15.50 13.33
C GLY A 38 3.50 14.79 12.76
N PHE A 39 4.68 15.30 13.09
CA PHE A 39 5.92 14.73 12.56
C PHE A 39 6.20 13.32 13.10
N GLU A 40 5.79 13.02 14.33
CA GLU A 40 5.95 11.69 14.93
C GLU A 40 5.18 10.61 14.16
N ASP A 41 3.91 10.88 13.84
CA ASP A 41 3.08 9.98 13.04
C ASP A 41 3.63 9.79 11.62
N PHE A 42 4.16 10.86 11.01
CA PHE A 42 4.80 10.79 9.70
C PHE A 42 5.99 9.82 9.71
N ILE A 43 6.86 9.93 10.73
CA ILE A 43 8.01 9.03 10.87
C ILE A 43 7.53 7.59 11.11
N GLN A 44 6.49 7.40 11.92
CA GLN A 44 5.94 6.08 12.18
C GLN A 44 5.38 5.43 10.91
N ILE A 45 4.63 6.16 10.09
CA ILE A 45 4.07 5.69 8.82
C ILE A 45 5.20 5.42 7.82
N LEU A 46 6.18 6.31 7.71
CA LEU A 46 7.34 6.12 6.86
C LEU A 46 8.12 4.84 7.25
N LEU A 47 8.26 4.56 8.54
CA LEU A 47 8.89 3.34 9.04
C LEU A 47 8.08 2.09 8.68
N LYS A 48 6.74 2.11 8.84
CA LYS A 48 5.87 1.00 8.39
C LYS A 48 6.04 0.73 6.89
N ASN A 49 6.05 1.79 6.08
CA ASN A 49 6.24 1.70 4.64
C ASN A 49 7.64 1.19 4.27
N SER A 50 8.65 1.57 5.06
CA SER A 50 10.02 1.08 4.91
C SER A 50 10.12 -0.40 5.24
N ILE A 51 9.48 -0.88 6.32
CA ILE A 51 9.43 -2.32 6.66
C ILE A 51 8.79 -3.12 5.54
N ALA A 52 7.66 -2.63 4.99
CA ALA A 52 7.00 -3.24 3.83
C ALA A 52 7.92 -3.28 2.59
N SER A 53 8.71 -2.23 2.36
CA SER A 53 9.69 -2.23 1.26
C SER A 53 10.84 -3.22 1.49
N ILE A 54 11.30 -3.40 2.74
CA ILE A 54 12.31 -4.39 3.11
C ILE A 54 11.78 -5.80 2.87
N TRP A 55 10.53 -6.07 3.23
CA TRP A 55 9.87 -7.34 2.89
C TRP A 55 9.96 -7.61 1.39
N LEU A 56 9.60 -6.63 0.55
CA LEU A 56 9.68 -6.80 -0.89
C LEU A 56 11.11 -7.02 -1.38
N LEU A 57 12.12 -6.37 -0.77
CA LEU A 57 13.53 -6.61 -1.09
C LEU A 57 13.96 -8.05 -0.79
N LEU A 58 13.38 -8.72 0.21
CA LEU A 58 13.63 -10.14 0.49
C LEU A 58 13.23 -11.04 -0.70
N ALA A 59 12.32 -10.60 -1.57
CA ALA A 59 11.97 -11.33 -2.79
C ALA A 59 13.15 -11.48 -3.77
N TYR A 60 14.19 -10.64 -3.65
CA TYR A 60 15.42 -10.83 -4.42
C TYR A 60 16.10 -12.16 -4.06
N ILE A 61 16.04 -12.56 -2.78
CA ILE A 61 16.67 -13.78 -2.25
C ILE A 61 15.73 -14.98 -2.38
N PHE A 62 14.48 -14.83 -1.92
CA PHE A 62 13.51 -15.93 -1.82
C PHE A 62 12.66 -16.11 -3.09
N GLY A 63 12.77 -15.20 -4.06
CA GLY A 63 12.05 -15.26 -5.33
C GLY A 63 10.69 -14.56 -5.33
N GLU A 64 10.00 -14.65 -6.47
CA GLU A 64 8.78 -13.88 -6.75
C GLU A 64 7.59 -14.24 -5.86
N SER A 65 7.55 -15.44 -5.28
CA SER A 65 6.48 -15.87 -4.38
C SER A 65 6.27 -14.93 -3.20
N ILE A 66 7.36 -14.35 -2.66
CA ILE A 66 7.29 -13.36 -1.57
C ILE A 66 6.53 -12.10 -1.99
N ILE A 67 6.65 -11.70 -3.26
CA ILE A 67 5.92 -10.54 -3.80
C ILE A 67 4.43 -10.83 -3.83
N TYR A 68 4.02 -12.00 -4.34
CA TYR A 68 2.60 -12.36 -4.37
C TYR A 68 2.02 -12.49 -2.96
N ILE A 69 2.73 -13.11 -2.01
CA ILE A 69 2.32 -13.18 -0.60
C ILE A 69 2.12 -11.77 -0.02
N PHE A 70 3.04 -10.85 -0.29
CA PHE A 70 2.93 -9.46 0.15
C PHE A 70 1.65 -8.79 -0.37
N PHE A 71 1.33 -8.92 -1.66
CA PHE A 71 0.10 -8.35 -2.23
C PHE A 71 -1.17 -9.06 -1.74
N ILE A 72 -1.11 -10.37 -1.48
CA ILE A 72 -2.23 -11.11 -0.86
C ILE A 72 -2.52 -10.53 0.52
N ILE A 73 -1.50 -10.40 1.39
CA ILE A 73 -1.65 -9.87 2.76
C ILE A 73 -2.19 -8.44 2.72
N ASN A 74 -1.61 -7.56 1.91
CA ASN A 74 -2.10 -6.17 1.79
C ASN A 74 -3.53 -6.11 1.23
N GLY A 75 -3.89 -7.00 0.30
CA GLY A 75 -5.26 -7.08 -0.21
C GLY A 75 -6.24 -7.58 0.85
N VAL A 76 -5.84 -8.55 1.70
CA VAL A 76 -6.65 -8.98 2.86
C VAL A 76 -6.88 -7.81 3.82
N VAL A 77 -5.83 -7.05 4.15
CA VAL A 77 -5.95 -5.88 5.03
C VAL A 77 -6.89 -4.84 4.43
N LEU A 78 -6.77 -4.54 3.13
CA LEU A 78 -7.70 -3.64 2.45
C LEU A 78 -9.13 -4.19 2.49
N GLY A 79 -9.35 -5.46 2.18
CA GLY A 79 -10.69 -6.07 2.17
C GLY A 79 -11.37 -6.00 3.54
N LEU A 80 -10.63 -6.26 4.62
CA LEU A 80 -11.12 -6.11 6.00
C LEU A 80 -11.45 -4.65 6.30
N LEU A 81 -10.56 -3.72 5.96
CA LEU A 81 -10.77 -2.28 6.15
C LEU A 81 -12.02 -1.77 5.41
N LEU A 82 -12.22 -2.19 4.16
CA LEU A 82 -13.40 -1.82 3.39
C LEU A 82 -14.68 -2.41 3.96
N SER A 83 -14.62 -3.63 4.51
CA SER A 83 -15.78 -4.28 5.11
C SER A 83 -16.21 -3.62 6.41
N SER A 84 -15.30 -2.98 7.14
CA SER A 84 -15.61 -2.27 8.38
C SER A 84 -16.19 -0.87 8.16
N PHE A 85 -16.14 -0.31 6.95
CA PHE A 85 -16.66 1.03 6.68
C PHE A 85 -18.20 1.08 6.72
N SER A 86 -18.74 2.02 7.50
CA SER A 86 -20.18 2.30 7.54
C SER A 86 -20.68 3.03 6.30
N SER A 87 -19.82 3.83 5.65
CA SER A 87 -20.13 4.63 4.46
C SER A 87 -18.99 4.57 3.44
N ILE A 88 -19.36 4.68 2.15
CA ILE A 88 -18.40 4.77 1.03
C ILE A 88 -17.48 6.00 1.13
N THR A 89 -17.91 7.06 1.82
CA THR A 89 -17.13 8.30 2.01
C THR A 89 -15.84 8.07 2.78
N TYR A 90 -15.75 7.03 3.62
CA TYR A 90 -14.51 6.67 4.33
C TYR A 90 -13.37 6.23 3.40
N LEU A 91 -13.66 5.88 2.14
CA LEU A 91 -12.63 5.65 1.12
C LEU A 91 -11.76 6.88 0.88
N LEU A 92 -12.27 8.10 1.10
CA LEU A 92 -11.50 9.33 0.97
C LEU A 92 -10.33 9.39 1.96
N LEU A 93 -10.41 8.66 3.08
CA LEU A 93 -9.32 8.59 4.05
C LEU A 93 -8.20 7.67 3.60
N VAL A 94 -8.47 6.71 2.72
CA VAL A 94 -7.54 5.63 2.36
C VAL A 94 -6.98 5.79 0.95
N LEU A 95 -7.85 6.13 0.00
CA LEU A 95 -7.48 6.18 -1.42
C LEU A 95 -6.29 7.11 -1.73
N PRO A 96 -6.19 8.34 -1.17
CA PRO A 96 -5.14 9.28 -1.55
C PRO A 96 -3.73 8.75 -1.27
N HIS A 97 -3.48 8.20 -0.07
CA HIS A 97 -2.18 7.63 0.28
C HIS A 97 -2.05 6.19 -0.24
N GLY A 98 -3.08 5.35 -0.07
CA GLY A 98 -3.04 3.94 -0.43
C GLY A 98 -2.79 3.68 -1.92
N MET A 99 -3.29 4.53 -2.82
CA MET A 99 -2.97 4.44 -4.25
C MET A 99 -1.47 4.66 -4.52
N ILE A 100 -0.85 5.61 -3.80
CA ILE A 100 0.56 5.96 -3.96
C ILE A 100 1.43 4.85 -3.38
N GLU A 101 1.06 4.28 -2.23
CA GLU A 101 1.77 3.17 -1.59
C GLU A 101 1.76 1.92 -2.47
N ILE A 102 0.56 1.47 -2.87
CA ILE A 102 0.43 0.27 -3.72
C ILE A 102 1.12 0.49 -5.06
N GLY A 103 1.01 1.69 -5.66
CA GLY A 103 1.75 2.05 -6.87
C GLY A 103 3.27 1.95 -6.68
N SER A 104 3.77 2.43 -5.54
CA SER A 104 5.20 2.35 -5.17
C SER A 104 5.65 0.91 -5.00
N TYR A 105 4.87 0.07 -4.33
CA TYR A 105 5.16 -1.35 -4.16
C TYR A 105 5.14 -2.11 -5.47
N VAL A 106 4.16 -1.88 -6.34
CA VAL A 106 4.13 -2.50 -7.68
C VAL A 106 5.35 -2.09 -8.50
N TYR A 107 5.77 -0.83 -8.41
CA TYR A 107 6.95 -0.32 -9.11
C TYR A 107 8.25 -0.93 -8.57
N LEU A 108 8.36 -1.08 -7.24
CA LEU A 108 9.47 -1.75 -6.57
C LEU A 108 9.54 -3.23 -6.95
N SER A 109 8.42 -3.94 -6.89
CA SER A 109 8.32 -5.36 -7.26
C SER A 109 8.69 -5.61 -8.72
N ASP A 110 8.20 -4.78 -9.65
CA ASP A 110 8.61 -4.88 -11.07
C ASP A 110 10.12 -4.67 -11.24
N THR A 111 10.71 -3.76 -10.47
CA THR A 111 12.16 -3.53 -10.49
C THR A 111 12.91 -4.78 -10.03
N ILE A 112 12.48 -5.41 -8.93
CA ILE A 112 13.09 -6.61 -8.37
C ILE A 112 12.96 -7.80 -9.33
N MET A 113 11.77 -8.05 -9.88
CA MET A 113 11.52 -9.12 -10.85
C MET A 113 12.38 -8.96 -12.11
N ASN A 114 12.49 -7.73 -12.63
CA ASN A 114 13.30 -7.46 -13.83
C ASN A 114 14.81 -7.55 -13.55
N MET A 115 15.26 -7.18 -12.35
CA MET A 115 16.66 -7.30 -11.95
C MET A 115 17.10 -8.76 -11.87
N ARG A 116 16.25 -9.64 -11.33
CA ARG A 116 16.52 -11.08 -11.24
C ARG A 116 16.66 -11.75 -12.62
N ASN A 117 15.93 -11.25 -13.62
CA ASN A 117 16.03 -11.70 -15.01
C ASN A 117 17.25 -11.14 -15.78
N GLN A 118 18.24 -10.57 -15.07
CA GLN A 118 19.54 -10.08 -15.56
C GLN A 118 19.49 -9.03 -16.69
N ASN A 119 18.34 -8.41 -16.92
CA ASN A 119 18.10 -7.60 -18.12
C ASN A 119 18.23 -6.08 -17.91
N GLN A 120 18.91 -5.61 -16.85
CA GLN A 120 18.95 -4.18 -16.52
C GLN A 120 20.29 -3.63 -16.06
N ASP A 121 20.55 -2.39 -16.50
CA ASP A 121 21.62 -1.53 -16.04
C ASP A 121 21.46 -1.17 -14.56
N LYS A 122 22.51 -1.40 -13.77
CA LYS A 122 22.59 -1.11 -12.34
C LYS A 122 22.19 0.34 -12.01
N LYS A 123 22.61 1.33 -12.83
CA LYS A 123 22.26 2.75 -12.59
C LYS A 123 20.75 2.98 -12.69
N LYS A 124 20.08 2.33 -13.66
CA LYS A 124 18.63 2.42 -13.82
C LYS A 124 17.92 1.77 -12.64
N VAL A 125 18.40 0.61 -12.17
CA VAL A 125 17.84 -0.08 -11.00
C VAL A 125 17.93 0.80 -9.74
N THR A 126 19.09 1.38 -9.44
CA THR A 126 19.25 2.28 -8.27
C THR A 126 18.30 3.46 -8.33
N LYS A 127 18.15 4.09 -9.50
CA LYS A 127 17.20 5.21 -9.69
C LYS A 127 15.76 4.77 -9.40
N ARG A 128 15.36 3.56 -9.80
CA ARG A 128 14.01 3.02 -9.54
C ARG A 128 13.77 2.77 -8.06
N PHE A 129 14.76 2.26 -7.33
CA PHE A 129 14.68 2.13 -5.87
C PHE A 129 14.47 3.50 -5.20
N ILE A 130 15.30 4.49 -5.53
CA ILE A 130 15.17 5.85 -4.98
C ILE A 130 13.78 6.43 -5.25
N VAL A 131 13.28 6.32 -6.48
CA VAL A 131 11.94 6.79 -6.83
C VAL A 131 10.86 6.07 -6.01
N SER A 132 10.99 4.75 -5.80
CA SER A 132 10.04 3.99 -4.98
C SER A 132 10.01 4.51 -3.53
N PHE A 133 11.17 4.76 -2.93
CA PHE A 133 11.26 5.31 -1.57
C PHE A 133 10.72 6.74 -1.47
N LEU A 134 10.98 7.59 -2.47
CA LEU A 134 10.41 8.94 -2.51
C LEU A 134 8.89 8.94 -2.61
N LEU A 135 8.32 8.00 -3.38
CA LEU A 135 6.87 7.86 -3.46
C LEU A 135 6.26 7.35 -2.15
N LEU A 136 6.94 6.44 -1.43
CA LEU A 136 6.50 6.01 -0.10
C LEU A 136 6.56 7.14 0.94
N ALA A 137 7.57 7.99 0.87
CA ALA A 137 7.65 9.20 1.70
C ALA A 137 6.53 10.19 1.37
N LEU A 138 6.21 10.34 0.08
CA LEU A 138 5.10 11.16 -0.36
C LEU A 138 3.77 10.59 0.13
N ALA A 139 3.55 9.28 0.05
CA ALA A 139 2.36 8.63 0.58
C ALA A 139 2.19 8.86 2.09
N ALA A 140 3.27 8.68 2.87
CA ALA A 140 3.26 8.99 4.30
C ALA A 140 2.92 10.46 4.56
N GLY A 141 3.45 11.38 3.75
CA GLY A 141 3.09 12.80 3.84
C GLY A 141 1.61 13.07 3.55
N VAL A 142 1.02 12.39 2.55
CA VAL A 142 -0.42 12.46 2.25
C VAL A 142 -1.24 11.91 3.42
N GLU A 143 -0.83 10.80 4.01
CA GLU A 143 -1.51 10.20 5.16
C GLU A 143 -1.47 11.11 6.39
N THR A 144 -0.32 11.69 6.71
CA THR A 144 -0.16 12.49 7.93
C THR A 144 -0.62 13.94 7.81
N PHE A 145 -0.51 14.55 6.61
CA PHE A 145 -0.75 15.99 6.46
C PHE A 145 -1.93 16.33 5.58
N ILE A 146 -2.47 15.42 4.76
CA ILE A 146 -3.61 15.72 3.88
C ILE A 146 -4.87 15.01 4.36
N THR A 147 -4.76 13.71 4.66
CA THR A 147 -5.86 12.86 5.13
C THR A 147 -6.60 13.45 6.34
N PRO A 148 -5.94 14.11 7.32
CA PRO A 148 -6.64 14.79 8.41
C PRO A 148 -7.59 15.89 7.97
N PHE A 149 -7.21 16.68 6.98
CA PHE A 149 -8.09 17.73 6.46
C PHE A 149 -9.28 17.17 5.68
N MET A 150 -9.14 15.94 5.14
CA MET A 150 -10.21 15.26 4.41
C MET A 150 -11.33 14.77 5.33
N ILE A 151 -11.05 14.58 6.63
CA ILE A 151 -12.05 14.20 7.63
C ILE A 151 -13.17 15.24 7.75
N ASN A 152 -12.82 16.53 7.62
CA ASN A 152 -13.80 17.62 7.68
C ASN A 152 -14.85 17.56 6.55
N PHE A 153 -14.62 16.77 5.49
CA PHE A 153 -15.58 16.55 4.40
C PHE A 153 -16.47 15.33 4.61
N ILE A 154 -16.20 14.54 5.65
CA ILE A 154 -16.89 13.29 5.98
C ILE A 154 -17.78 13.47 7.22
N SER A 155 -17.43 14.39 8.12
CA SER A 155 -18.26 14.89 9.23
C SER A 155 -19.41 15.76 8.73
#